data_AF-A0A024UJK1-F1
#
_entry.id   AF-A0A024UJK1-F1
#
_cell.length_a   1.000
_cell.length_b   1.000
_cell.length_c   1.000
_cell.angle_alpha   90.00
_cell.angle_beta   90.00
_cell.angle_gamma   90.00
#
_symmetry.space_group_name_H-M   'P 1'
#
loop_
_entity.id
_entity.type
_entity.pdbx_description
1 polymer ?
#
loop_
_entity_poly.entity_id
_entity_poly.type
_entity_poly.pdbx_seq_one_letter_code
_entity_poly.pdbx_strand_id
1 'polypeptide(L)'
;MPPFAYRAYLLDKVLPSIVQLWPGDASEIVLQHDNAKTHVTVSDKRLQEVFNEFKTKGWTFRLAPQPPNSPDFNVLDLGLFAVLQSLQHREAARSIDELVANVRRMQIFLSGK
;
A
#
# COMPACT_ATOMS: atom_id res chain seq x y z
N MET A 1 7.19 -4.10 -12.26
CA MET A 1 5.74 -4.12 -12.53
C MET A 1 5.47 -3.21 -13.72
N PRO A 2 4.64 -3.56 -14.71
CA PRO A 2 4.27 -2.63 -15.78
C PRO A 2 3.65 -1.36 -15.16
N PRO A 3 3.93 -0.15 -15.66
CA PRO A 3 3.41 1.10 -15.09
C PRO A 3 1.88 1.11 -14.92
N PHE A 4 1.18 0.44 -15.83
CA PHE A 4 -0.28 0.32 -15.81
C PHE A 4 -0.82 -0.55 -14.67
N ALA A 5 -0.07 -1.55 -14.24
CA ALA A 5 -0.53 -2.47 -13.19
C ALA A 5 -0.53 -1.81 -11.81
N TYR A 6 0.41 -0.89 -11.53
CA TYR A 6 0.42 -0.16 -10.26
C TYR A 6 -0.82 0.74 -10.13
N ARG A 7 -1.08 1.55 -11.16
CA ARG A 7 -2.25 2.43 -11.19
C ARG A 7 -3.54 1.63 -11.06
N ALA A 8 -3.73 0.58 -11.86
CA ALA A 8 -4.93 -0.25 -11.79
C ALA A 8 -5.12 -0.84 -10.39
N TYR A 9 -4.05 -1.38 -9.79
CA TYR A 9 -4.14 -1.95 -8.44
C TYR A 9 -4.48 -0.90 -7.37
N LEU A 10 -3.85 0.28 -7.44
CA LEU A 10 -4.14 1.38 -6.52
C LEU A 10 -5.63 1.78 -6.61
N LEU A 11 -6.13 2.01 -7.82
CA LEU A 11 -7.50 2.50 -8.04
C LEU A 11 -8.55 1.42 -7.76
N ASP A 12 -8.34 0.20 -8.24
CA ASP A 12 -9.37 -0.84 -8.26
C ASP A 12 -9.37 -1.71 -7.00
N LYS A 13 -8.28 -1.70 -6.23
CA LYS A 13 -8.11 -2.56 -5.04
C LYS A 13 -7.80 -1.77 -3.78
N VAL A 14 -6.80 -0.90 -3.81
CA VAL A 14 -6.30 -0.25 -2.59
C VAL A 14 -7.27 0.81 -2.06
N LEU A 15 -7.65 1.80 -2.89
CA LEU A 15 -8.55 2.87 -2.43
C LEU A 15 -9.90 2.34 -1.90
N PRO A 16 -10.60 1.41 -2.60
CA PRO A 16 -11.84 0.85 -2.10
C PRO A 16 -11.66 0.08 -0.78
N SER A 17 -10.57 -0.68 -0.64
CA SER A 17 -10.28 -1.44 0.58
C SER A 17 -10.00 -0.52 1.77
N ILE A 18 -9.34 0.62 1.55
CA ILE A 18 -9.14 1.63 2.60
C ILE A 18 -10.49 2.11 3.11
N VAL A 19 -11.38 2.56 2.22
CA VAL A 19 -12.72 3.04 2.62
C VAL A 19 -13.52 1.96 3.35
N GLN A 20 -13.43 0.71 2.92
CA GLN A 20 -14.16 -0.41 3.54
C GLN A 20 -13.62 -0.77 4.93
N LEU A 21 -12.31 -0.70 5.13
CA LEU A 21 -11.64 -1.20 6.35
C LEU A 21 -11.23 -0.09 7.31
N TRP A 22 -11.39 1.17 6.94
CA TRP A 22 -11.01 2.31 7.78
C TRP A 22 -11.77 2.25 9.11
N PRO A 23 -11.09 2.41 10.26
CA PRO A 23 -11.70 2.19 11.57
C PRO A 23 -12.61 3.34 12.04
N GLY A 24 -12.83 4.38 11.24
CA GLY A 24 -13.61 5.55 11.61
C GLY A 24 -14.37 6.14 10.42
N ASP A 25 -14.97 7.31 10.65
CA ASP A 25 -15.71 8.03 9.63
C ASP A 25 -14.82 8.52 8.48
N ALA A 26 -15.46 9.05 7.44
CA ALA A 26 -14.78 9.61 6.29
C ALA A 26 -13.73 10.65 6.71
N SER A 27 -12.50 10.46 6.25
CA SER A 27 -11.32 11.19 6.71
C SER A 27 -10.46 11.64 5.55
N GLU A 28 -9.52 12.55 5.84
CA GLU A 28 -8.36 12.76 4.99
C GLU A 28 -7.39 11.58 5.15
N ILE A 29 -6.98 11.00 4.01
CA ILE A 29 -6.05 9.88 3.90
C ILE A 29 -4.85 10.32 3.07
N VAL A 30 -3.66 10.12 3.66
CA VAL A 30 -2.38 10.45 3.03
C VAL A 30 -1.72 9.16 2.56
N LEU A 31 -1.57 9.02 1.26
CA LEU A 31 -0.95 7.87 0.63
C LEU A 31 0.53 8.15 0.43
N GLN A 32 1.35 7.60 1.33
CA GLN A 32 2.80 7.63 1.20
C GLN A 32 3.26 6.52 0.25
N HIS A 33 4.15 6.85 -0.68
CA HIS A 33 4.79 5.89 -1.57
C HIS A 33 6.16 6.42 -2.00
N ASP A 34 7.07 5.53 -2.43
CA ASP A 34 8.34 5.96 -3.00
C ASP A 34 8.15 6.57 -4.40
N ASN A 35 9.17 7.29 -4.88
CA ASN A 35 9.16 7.94 -6.19
C ASN A 35 9.68 7.02 -7.31
N ALA A 36 9.41 5.70 -7.25
CA ALA A 36 9.78 4.78 -8.32
C ALA A 36 9.10 5.17 -9.65
N LYS A 37 9.84 5.05 -10.77
CA LYS A 37 9.38 5.48 -12.11
C LYS A 37 8.05 4.88 -12.57
N THR A 38 7.65 3.74 -12.01
CA THR A 38 6.41 3.04 -12.35
C THR A 38 5.20 3.51 -11.55
N HIS A 39 5.39 4.37 -10.54
CA HIS A 39 4.31 4.88 -9.70
C HIS A 39 3.57 6.04 -10.37
N VAL A 40 2.30 6.19 -9.99
CA VAL A 40 1.49 7.36 -10.36
C VAL A 40 2.05 8.60 -9.69
N THR A 41 2.01 9.73 -10.39
CA THR A 41 2.36 11.03 -9.84
C THR A 41 1.11 11.76 -9.39
N VAL A 42 1.29 12.86 -8.64
CA VAL A 42 0.20 13.78 -8.27
C VAL A 42 -0.54 14.36 -9.48
N SER A 43 0.06 14.30 -10.67
CA SER A 43 -0.48 14.77 -11.95
C SER A 43 -1.22 13.68 -12.76
N ASP A 44 -1.35 12.45 -12.26
CA ASP A 44 -2.12 11.41 -12.96
C ASP A 44 -3.61 11.79 -12.99
N LYS A 45 -4.13 12.04 -14.18
CA LYS A 45 -5.53 12.50 -14.39
C LYS A 45 -6.55 11.50 -13.88
N ARG A 46 -6.32 10.20 -14.12
CA ARG A 46 -7.27 9.16 -13.73
C ARG A 46 -7.32 9.02 -12.21
N LEU A 47 -6.18 9.15 -11.54
CA LEU A 47 -6.11 9.21 -10.09
C LEU A 47 -6.90 10.41 -9.53
N GLN A 48 -6.71 11.61 -10.12
CA GLN A 48 -7.43 12.82 -9.70
C GLN A 48 -8.96 12.69 -9.87
N GLU A 49 -9.41 12.10 -10.98
CA GLU A 49 -10.84 11.80 -11.20
C GLU A 49 -11.40 10.92 -10.07
N VAL A 50 -10.73 9.80 -9.78
CA VAL A 50 -11.16 8.87 -8.72
C VAL A 50 -11.11 9.52 -7.34
N PHE A 51 -10.11 10.35 -7.05
CA PHE A 51 -10.05 11.13 -5.80
C PHE A 51 -11.25 12.08 -5.69
N ASN A 52 -11.63 12.75 -6.77
CA ASN A 52 -12.81 13.62 -6.78
C ASN A 52 -14.10 12.84 -6.57
N GLU A 53 -14.24 11.64 -7.16
CA GLU A 53 -15.37 10.75 -6.92
C GLU A 53 -15.49 10.39 -5.42
N PHE A 54 -14.38 10.02 -4.77
CA PHE A 54 -14.35 9.74 -3.34
C PHE A 54 -14.66 10.98 -2.48
N LYS A 55 -14.23 12.17 -2.92
CA LYS A 55 -14.52 13.44 -2.24
C LYS A 55 -16.01 13.74 -2.15
N THR A 56 -16.79 13.38 -3.17
CA THR A 56 -18.26 13.52 -3.12
C THR A 56 -18.91 12.63 -2.05
N LYS A 57 -18.19 11.60 -1.59
CA LYS A 57 -18.61 10.67 -0.54
C LYS A 57 -17.96 10.98 0.82
N GLY A 58 -17.33 12.14 0.97
CA GLY A 58 -16.68 12.59 2.21
C GLY A 58 -15.21 12.18 2.38
N TRP A 59 -14.65 11.41 1.44
CA TRP A 59 -13.27 10.91 1.55
C TRP A 59 -12.29 11.80 0.80
N THR A 60 -11.25 12.29 1.47
CA THR A 60 -10.19 13.06 0.81
C THR A 60 -8.92 12.21 0.73
N PHE A 61 -8.43 11.96 -0.49
CA PHE A 61 -7.15 11.28 -0.70
C PHE A 61 -6.11 12.26 -1.23
N ARG A 62 -4.86 12.13 -0.74
CA ARG A 62 -3.71 12.83 -1.29
C ARG A 62 -2.49 11.92 -1.37
N LEU A 63 -1.68 12.07 -2.42
CA LEU A 63 -0.38 11.41 -2.51
C LEU A 63 0.70 12.24 -1.84
N ALA A 64 1.57 11.58 -1.08
CA ALA A 64 2.78 12.13 -0.49
C ALA A 64 3.98 11.31 -0.96
N PRO A 65 4.54 11.60 -2.16
CA PRO A 65 5.71 10.90 -2.66
C PRO A 65 6.92 11.21 -1.78
N GLN A 66 7.72 10.19 -1.47
CA GLN A 66 8.96 10.38 -0.71
C GLN A 66 10.09 10.95 -1.57
N PRO A 67 11.05 11.67 -0.96
CA PRO A 67 12.30 12.03 -1.61
C PRO A 67 13.06 10.77 -2.10
N PRO A 68 13.82 10.86 -3.21
CA PRO A 68 14.62 9.74 -3.68
C PRO A 68 15.61 9.23 -2.62
N ASN A 69 15.83 7.92 -2.57
CA ASN A 69 16.81 7.24 -1.69
C ASN A 69 16.60 7.50 -0.17
N SER A 70 15.34 7.55 0.27
CA SER A 70 14.96 7.83 1.67
C SER A 70 14.25 6.64 2.35
N PRO A 71 14.83 5.42 2.36
CA PRO A 71 14.16 4.22 2.90
C PRO A 71 13.89 4.31 4.41
N ASP A 72 14.62 5.18 5.11
CA ASP A 72 14.45 5.52 6.53
C ASP A 72 13.17 6.31 6.83
N PHE A 73 12.45 6.79 5.81
CA PHE A 73 11.18 7.50 5.98
C PHE A 73 9.94 6.64 5.67
N ASN A 74 10.13 5.37 5.28
CA ASN A 74 9.04 4.44 4.97
C ASN A 74 8.81 3.45 6.11
N VAL A 75 7.65 3.55 6.77
CA VAL A 75 7.25 2.63 7.84
C VAL A 75 7.21 1.16 7.37
N LEU A 76 6.92 0.93 6.09
CA LEU A 76 6.91 -0.40 5.51
C LEU A 76 8.33 -1.00 5.43
N ASP A 77 9.33 -0.21 5.05
CA ASP A 77 10.73 -0.66 4.99
C ASP A 77 11.31 -0.84 6.39
N LEU A 78 11.03 0.09 7.30
CA LEU A 78 11.55 0.06 8.67
C LEU A 78 10.95 -1.04 9.55
N GLY A 79 9.66 -1.33 9.38
CA GLY A 79 8.93 -2.25 10.27
C GLY A 79 8.48 -3.51 9.55
N LEU A 80 7.54 -3.35 8.62
CA LEU A 80 6.82 -4.49 8.05
C LEU A 80 7.74 -5.43 7.26
N PHE A 81 8.52 -4.91 6.32
CA PHE A 81 9.44 -5.73 5.51
C PHE A 81 10.58 -6.29 6.33
N ALA A 82 11.09 -5.56 7.32
CA ALA A 82 12.08 -6.07 8.25
C ALA A 82 11.56 -7.29 9.04
N VAL A 83 10.31 -7.23 9.52
CA VAL A 83 9.64 -8.36 10.19
C VAL A 83 9.40 -9.53 9.23
N LEU A 84 8.89 -9.25 8.03
CA LEU A 84 8.65 -10.27 7.00
C LEU A 84 9.95 -11.00 6.62
N GLN A 85 11.05 -10.26 6.44
CA GLN A 85 12.35 -10.82 6.09
C GLN A 85 12.93 -11.66 7.24
N SER A 86 12.84 -11.18 8.48
CA SER A 86 13.26 -11.95 9.65
C SER A 86 12.52 -13.29 9.74
N LEU A 87 11.23 -13.30 9.44
CA LEU A 87 10.41 -14.51 9.47
C LEU A 87 10.67 -15.44 8.30
N GLN A 88 10.94 -14.94 7.10
CA GLN A 88 11.43 -15.76 5.99
C GLN A 88 12.77 -16.44 6.33
N HIS A 89 13.68 -15.75 7.03
CA HIS A 89 14.93 -16.35 7.49
C HIS A 89 14.71 -17.48 8.51
N ARG A 90 13.64 -17.41 9.32
CA ARG A 90 13.29 -18.45 10.31
C ARG A 90 12.49 -19.61 9.71
N GLU A 91 11.55 -19.32 8.80
CA GLU A 91 10.68 -20.27 8.11
C GLU A 91 11.03 -20.25 6.61
N ALA A 92 12.15 -20.86 6.24
CA ALA A 92 12.65 -20.88 4.87
C ALA A 92 11.65 -21.57 3.92
N ALA A 93 10.80 -20.77 3.27
CA ALA A 93 9.86 -21.24 2.27
C ALA A 93 10.62 -21.83 1.07
N ARG A 94 10.19 -23.02 0.64
CA ARG A 94 10.77 -23.76 -0.48
C ARG A 94 9.92 -23.68 -1.75
N SER A 95 8.77 -23.02 -1.67
CA SER A 95 7.87 -22.77 -2.79
C SER A 95 7.21 -21.39 -2.69
N ILE A 96 6.65 -20.93 -3.81
CA ILE A 96 5.86 -19.69 -3.87
C ILE A 96 4.61 -19.83 -2.98
N ASP A 97 3.98 -21.00 -2.96
CA ASP A 97 2.79 -21.24 -2.15
C ASP A 97 3.09 -21.17 -0.65
N GLU A 98 4.22 -21.75 -0.23
CA GLU A 98 4.70 -21.63 1.15
C GLU A 98 4.99 -20.16 1.49
N LEU A 99 5.64 -19.42 0.59
CA LEU A 99 5.90 -18.01 0.80
C LEU A 99 4.60 -17.20 0.99
N VAL A 100 3.60 -17.41 0.11
CA VAL A 100 2.30 -16.75 0.21
C VAL A 100 1.59 -17.13 1.51
N ALA A 101 1.65 -18.40 1.92
CA ALA A 101 1.07 -18.85 3.18
C ALA A 101 1.73 -18.16 4.38
N ASN A 102 3.06 -18.02 4.38
CA ASN A 102 3.81 -17.36 5.46
C ASN A 102 3.41 -15.88 5.58
N VAL A 103 3.33 -15.17 4.44
CA VAL A 103 2.90 -13.76 4.41
C VAL A 103 1.47 -13.59 4.93
N ARG A 104 0.55 -14.48 4.56
CA ARG A 104 -0.83 -14.45 5.06
C ARG A 104 -0.90 -14.66 6.58
N ARG A 105 -0.16 -15.63 7.13
CA ARG A 105 -0.10 -15.85 8.58
C ARG A 105 0.41 -14.61 9.32
N MET A 106 1.41 -13.94 8.77
CA MET A 106 1.93 -12.69 9.36
C MET A 106 0.92 -11.56 9.32
N GLN A 107 0.21 -11.38 8.21
CA GLN A 107 -0.84 -10.36 8.13
C GLN A 107 -1.91 -10.57 9.21
N ILE A 108 -2.31 -11.82 9.46
CA ILE A 108 -3.25 -12.18 10.53
C ILE A 108 -2.64 -11.80 11.89
N PHE A 109 -1.43 -12.28 12.19
CA PHE A 109 -0.72 -11.99 13.44
C PHE A 109 -0.57 -10.48 13.73
N LEU A 110 -0.17 -9.68 12.73
CA LEU A 110 0.00 -8.23 12.87
C LEU A 110 -1.33 -7.47 12.97
N SER A 111 -2.42 -8.04 12.44
CA SER A 111 -3.76 -7.45 12.56
C SER A 111 -4.42 -7.69 13.92
N GLY A 112 -3.75 -8.40 14.84
CA GLY A 112 -4.27 -8.74 16.16
C GLY A 112 -5.50 -9.65 16.12
N LYS A 113 -5.70 -10.36 15.01
CA LYS A 113 -6.79 -11.32 14.78
C LYS A 113 -6.28 -12.75 14.79
#